data_AF-A0A960WAZ9-F1
#
_entry.id   AF-A0A960WAZ9-F1
#
_cell.length_a   1.000
_cell.length_b   1.000
_cell.length_c   1.000
_cell.angle_alpha   90.00
_cell.angle_beta   90.00
_cell.angle_gamma   90.00
#
_symmetry.space_group_name_H-M   'P 1'
#
loop_
_entity.id
_entity.type
_entity.pdbx_description
1 polymer ?
#
loop_
_entity_poly.entity_id
_entity_poly.type
_entity_poly.pdbx_seq_one_letter_code
_entity_poly.pdbx_strand_id
1 'polypeptide(L)'
;MIAIYREEIRELLRAKKINEAEDIWLQLLDEDPSDTELFIGLSTEFANKDYAKEASALLAMNIPYLLENGYYDRAINLVKQMAAITPHDKETSARIIECYSLAFKDFPNIQEIISVSRANDITQNLPKSIECIENFISFKEGDFCKHNSWGIGQITSIDFFTKTLTIDFNAKKNHRMDIELGVRALTGIDDQHISALKFKKMPYLKNLAQNDPVELLKITLKSHDNNKATLNEIIDTICGDIIEPDEWKKWWDKTKKLLKSDEYITIPEKKQKYYTLLDQPVSIDEQILSSYFKLSNFREKLAFISAKLKKQSKETYSHSVIDSVAKDLGEMIEINHTIHPALALEAWYTLFSLINDTKQLAQYTSFNSKAIFEHAQNLMETVNTIEKLDF
;
A
#
# COMPACT_ATOMS: atom_id res chain seq x y z
N MET A 1 -9.62 15.71 27.64
CA MET A 1 -9.80 14.85 28.82
C MET A 1 -8.45 14.54 29.47
N ILE A 2 -7.50 13.93 28.72
CA ILE A 2 -6.13 13.63 29.18
C ILE A 2 -5.41 14.80 29.88
N ALA A 3 -5.45 16.00 29.31
CA ALA A 3 -4.78 17.17 29.89
C ALA A 3 -5.36 17.62 31.24
N ILE A 4 -6.66 17.37 31.49
CA ILE A 4 -7.35 17.78 32.73
C ILE A 4 -6.91 16.86 33.87
N TYR A 5 -7.04 15.53 33.68
CA TYR A 5 -6.64 14.55 34.68
C TYR A 5 -5.14 14.55 34.96
N ARG A 6 -4.30 14.81 33.95
CA ARG A 6 -2.86 14.98 34.16
C ARG A 6 -2.53 16.16 35.08
N GLU A 7 -3.19 17.30 34.89
CA GLU A 7 -2.94 18.47 35.74
C GLU A 7 -3.47 18.24 37.17
N GLU A 8 -4.65 17.64 37.30
CA GLU A 8 -5.23 17.31 38.60
C GLU A 8 -4.36 16.32 39.40
N ILE A 9 -3.95 15.21 38.78
CA ILE A 9 -3.01 14.25 39.41
C ILE A 9 -1.70 14.95 39.76
N ARG A 10 -1.17 15.82 38.89
CA ARG A 10 0.07 16.57 39.17
C ARG A 10 -0.07 17.46 40.42
N GLU A 11 -1.19 18.14 40.61
CA GLU A 11 -1.46 18.95 41.80
C GLU A 11 -1.60 18.10 43.06
N LEU A 12 -2.30 16.97 42.99
CA LEU A 12 -2.42 16.03 44.10
C LEU A 12 -1.06 15.45 44.52
N LEU A 13 -0.24 15.04 43.55
CA LEU A 13 1.12 14.54 43.81
C LEU A 13 2.03 15.63 44.39
N ARG A 14 1.92 16.89 43.95
CA ARG A 14 2.63 18.05 44.56
C ARG A 14 2.21 18.24 46.01
N ALA A 15 0.93 18.07 46.31
CA ALA A 15 0.38 18.12 47.66
C ALA A 15 0.64 16.84 48.48
N LYS A 16 1.35 15.84 47.94
CA LYS A 16 1.61 14.52 48.55
C LYS A 16 0.35 13.72 48.88
N LYS A 17 -0.72 13.95 48.14
CA LYS A 17 -2.01 13.26 48.25
C LYS A 17 -2.05 12.07 47.28
N ILE A 18 -1.17 11.09 47.49
CA ILE A 18 -1.05 9.95 46.58
C ILE A 18 -2.35 9.14 46.49
N ASN A 19 -2.99 8.83 47.61
CA ASN A 19 -4.24 8.05 47.61
C ASN A 19 -5.33 8.71 46.76
N GLU A 20 -5.48 10.04 46.82
CA GLU A 20 -6.45 10.77 46.00
C GLU A 20 -6.11 10.68 44.50
N ALA A 21 -4.81 10.66 44.15
CA ALA A 21 -4.37 10.48 42.78
C ALA A 21 -4.58 9.03 42.28
N GLU A 22 -4.39 8.04 43.15
CA GLU A 22 -4.70 6.63 42.86
C GLU A 22 -6.21 6.42 42.67
N ASP A 23 -7.04 7.04 43.50
CA ASP A 23 -8.51 6.96 43.35
C ASP A 23 -8.97 7.48 41.98
N ILE A 24 -8.40 8.60 41.51
CA ILE A 24 -8.67 9.10 40.15
C ILE A 24 -8.23 8.09 39.10
N TRP A 25 -7.04 7.50 39.25
CA TRP A 25 -6.56 6.47 38.31
C TRP A 25 -7.54 5.30 38.22
N LEU A 26 -8.00 4.79 39.36
CA LEU A 26 -8.91 3.64 39.41
C LEU A 26 -10.27 3.97 38.81
N GLN A 27 -10.79 5.19 39.00
CA GLN A 27 -12.01 5.65 38.32
C GLN A 27 -11.84 5.66 36.80
N LEU A 28 -10.70 6.15 36.30
CA LEU A 28 -10.41 6.15 34.86
C LEU A 28 -10.25 4.73 34.31
N LEU A 29 -9.65 3.83 35.10
CA LEU A 29 -9.52 2.42 34.77
C LEU A 29 -10.89 1.75 34.65
N ASP A 30 -11.83 2.06 35.54
CA ASP A 30 -13.21 1.54 35.48
C ASP A 30 -13.98 2.09 34.27
N GLU A 31 -13.67 3.31 33.82
CA GLU A 31 -14.29 3.94 32.65
C GLU A 31 -13.78 3.37 31.31
N ASP A 32 -12.47 3.37 31.09
CA ASP A 32 -11.84 2.83 29.87
C ASP A 32 -10.41 2.32 30.15
N PRO A 33 -10.23 1.03 30.50
CA PRO A 33 -8.91 0.44 30.70
C PRO A 33 -8.05 0.39 29.42
N SER A 34 -8.62 0.74 28.26
CA SER A 34 -7.96 0.64 26.96
C SER A 34 -7.23 1.93 26.55
N ASP A 35 -7.46 3.05 27.22
CA ASP A 35 -6.80 4.35 26.95
C ASP A 35 -5.35 4.36 27.47
N THR A 36 -4.50 3.57 26.83
CA THR A 36 -3.10 3.42 27.25
C THR A 36 -2.30 4.72 27.14
N GLU A 37 -2.68 5.64 26.26
CA GLU A 37 -2.00 6.93 26.13
C GLU A 37 -2.22 7.78 27.39
N LEU A 38 -3.46 7.81 27.90
CA LEU A 38 -3.77 8.44 29.18
C LEU A 38 -2.95 7.83 30.31
N PHE A 39 -2.99 6.51 30.50
CA PHE A 39 -2.31 5.86 31.64
C PHE A 39 -0.79 5.98 31.58
N ILE A 40 -0.16 5.88 30.39
CA ILE A 40 1.28 6.17 30.22
C ILE A 40 1.56 7.63 30.61
N GLY A 41 0.67 8.54 30.21
CA GLY A 41 0.76 9.94 30.54
C GLY A 41 0.71 10.21 32.04
N LEU A 42 -0.21 9.55 32.75
CA LEU A 42 -0.36 9.62 34.21
C LEU A 42 0.82 8.98 34.93
N SER A 43 1.29 7.81 34.48
CA SER A 43 2.40 7.09 35.12
C SER A 43 3.68 7.93 35.14
N THR A 44 3.88 8.73 34.10
CA THR A 44 5.00 9.68 34.01
C THR A 44 4.91 10.75 35.10
N GLU A 45 3.71 11.25 35.41
CA GLU A 45 3.52 12.24 36.49
C GLU A 45 3.83 11.64 37.87
N PHE A 46 3.38 10.41 38.13
CA PHE A 46 3.72 9.68 39.36
C PHE A 46 5.24 9.44 39.48
N ALA A 47 5.87 8.93 38.41
CA ALA A 47 7.31 8.65 38.39
C ALA A 47 8.16 9.92 38.62
N ASN A 48 7.75 11.06 38.06
CA ASN A 48 8.42 12.36 38.26
C ASN A 48 8.31 12.89 39.70
N LYS A 49 7.48 12.27 40.54
CA LYS A 49 7.25 12.63 41.94
C LYS A 49 7.72 11.55 42.92
N ASP A 50 8.65 10.71 42.48
CA ASP A 50 9.26 9.61 43.24
C ASP A 50 8.32 8.43 43.53
N TYR A 51 7.17 8.34 42.85
CA TYR A 51 6.18 7.25 43.00
C TYR A 51 6.27 6.24 41.85
N ALA A 52 7.49 5.85 41.48
CA ALA A 52 7.77 4.97 40.34
C ALA A 52 7.18 3.56 40.50
N LYS A 53 7.15 3.01 41.72
CA LYS A 53 6.65 1.66 41.98
C LYS A 53 5.12 1.62 41.92
N GLU A 54 4.48 2.63 42.49
CA GLU A 54 3.04 2.83 42.48
C GLU A 54 2.56 3.05 41.04
N ALA A 55 3.25 3.90 40.27
CA ALA A 55 2.99 4.07 38.84
C ALA A 55 3.04 2.74 38.06
N SER A 56 4.06 1.92 38.32
CA SER A 56 4.20 0.61 37.66
C SER A 56 3.08 -0.35 38.06
N ALA A 57 2.74 -0.41 39.36
CA ALA A 57 1.66 -1.26 39.86
C ALA A 57 0.29 -0.86 39.26
N LEU A 58 -0.01 0.43 39.18
CA LEU A 58 -1.23 0.96 38.57
C LEU A 58 -1.30 0.67 37.06
N LEU A 59 -0.17 0.80 36.34
CA LEU A 59 -0.10 0.38 34.93
C LEU A 59 -0.41 -1.12 34.78
N ALA A 60 0.13 -1.97 35.66
CA ALA A 60 -0.09 -3.41 35.61
C ALA A 60 -1.58 -3.80 35.73
N MET A 61 -2.40 -2.98 36.38
CA MET A 61 -3.85 -3.23 36.52
C MET A 61 -4.61 -3.15 35.18
N ASN A 62 -4.08 -2.46 34.18
CA ASN A 62 -4.68 -2.37 32.84
C ASN A 62 -4.45 -3.66 32.03
N ILE A 63 -3.34 -4.36 32.29
CA ILE A 63 -2.82 -5.43 31.43
C ILE A 63 -3.80 -6.60 31.26
N PRO A 64 -4.45 -7.14 32.32
CA PRO A 64 -5.36 -8.27 32.17
C PRO A 64 -6.49 -8.00 31.16
N TYR A 65 -7.13 -6.83 31.26
CA TYR A 65 -8.18 -6.43 30.32
C TYR A 65 -7.66 -6.36 28.88
N LEU A 66 -6.48 -5.76 28.68
CA LEU A 66 -5.88 -5.64 27.35
C LEU A 66 -5.58 -7.01 26.73
N LEU A 67 -5.03 -7.94 27.52
CA LEU A 67 -4.70 -9.28 27.04
C LEU A 67 -5.96 -10.12 26.73
N GLU A 68 -6.97 -10.09 27.61
CA GLU A 68 -8.24 -10.81 27.42
C GLU A 68 -8.99 -10.36 26.16
N ASN A 69 -8.88 -9.08 25.81
CA ASN A 69 -9.52 -8.49 24.62
C ASN A 69 -8.61 -8.48 23.37
N GLY A 70 -7.41 -9.08 23.44
CA GLY A 70 -6.49 -9.18 22.31
C GLY A 70 -5.80 -7.87 21.92
N TYR A 71 -5.79 -6.86 22.79
CA TYR A 71 -5.08 -5.59 22.62
C TYR A 71 -3.60 -5.72 22.96
N TYR A 72 -2.91 -6.67 22.30
CA TYR A 72 -1.53 -7.01 22.60
C TYR A 72 -0.55 -5.86 22.41
N ASP A 73 -0.66 -5.09 21.32
CA ASP A 73 0.21 -3.93 21.07
C ASP A 73 0.11 -2.87 22.17
N ARG A 74 -1.11 -2.67 22.68
CA ARG A 74 -1.36 -1.75 23.80
C ARG A 74 -0.73 -2.28 25.09
N ALA A 75 -0.89 -3.57 25.38
CA ALA A 75 -0.26 -4.21 26.54
C ALA A 75 1.28 -4.14 26.48
N ILE A 76 1.87 -4.37 25.30
CA ILE A 76 3.31 -4.23 25.06
C ILE A 76 3.79 -2.80 25.33
N ASN A 77 3.04 -1.80 24.88
CA ASN A 77 3.38 -0.39 25.14
C ASN A 77 3.34 -0.06 26.64
N LEU A 78 2.39 -0.62 27.41
CA LEU A 78 2.35 -0.44 28.86
C LEU A 78 3.56 -1.06 29.55
N VAL A 79 3.94 -2.30 29.20
CA VAL A 79 5.11 -2.95 29.86
C VAL A 79 6.43 -2.29 29.46
N LYS A 80 6.53 -1.68 28.28
CA LYS A 80 7.66 -0.81 27.91
C LYS A 80 7.76 0.40 28.84
N GLN A 81 6.64 1.05 29.14
CA GLN A 81 6.59 2.16 30.08
C GLN A 81 6.93 1.70 31.51
N MET A 82 6.39 0.56 31.95
CA MET A 82 6.75 -0.04 33.25
C MET A 82 8.25 -0.33 33.34
N ALA A 83 8.86 -0.88 32.28
CA ALA A 83 10.29 -1.16 32.21
C ALA A 83 11.15 0.11 32.23
N ALA A 84 10.68 1.21 31.63
CA ALA A 84 11.36 2.49 31.67
C ALA A 84 11.36 3.10 33.09
N ILE A 85 10.23 3.01 33.81
CA ILE A 85 10.07 3.55 35.16
C ILE A 85 10.70 2.65 36.23
N THR A 86 10.59 1.33 36.06
CA THR A 86 11.05 0.31 37.01
C THR A 86 11.93 -0.75 36.34
N PRO A 87 13.16 -0.40 35.92
CA PRO A 87 14.00 -1.24 35.04
C PRO A 87 14.54 -2.53 35.67
N HIS A 88 14.32 -2.75 36.97
CA HIS A 88 14.82 -3.91 37.74
C HIS A 88 13.73 -4.51 38.64
N ASP A 89 12.46 -4.29 38.30
CA ASP A 89 11.33 -4.75 39.11
C ASP A 89 10.80 -6.13 38.69
N LYS A 90 10.41 -6.94 39.69
CA LYS A 90 9.97 -8.33 39.50
C LYS A 90 8.57 -8.42 38.87
N GLU A 91 7.64 -7.54 39.25
CA GLU A 91 6.30 -7.53 38.65
C GLU A 91 6.39 -7.08 37.20
N THR A 92 7.17 -6.02 36.92
CA THR A 92 7.44 -5.57 35.55
C THR A 92 8.03 -6.68 34.69
N SER A 93 9.02 -7.41 35.20
CA SER A 93 9.59 -8.59 34.55
C SER A 93 8.52 -9.65 34.22
N ALA A 94 7.65 -9.99 35.18
CA ALA A 94 6.58 -10.96 34.97
C ALA A 94 5.58 -10.52 33.89
N ARG A 95 5.21 -9.24 33.88
CA ARG A 95 4.30 -8.67 32.87
C ARG A 95 4.91 -8.60 31.48
N ILE A 96 6.20 -8.32 31.35
CA ILE A 96 6.91 -8.41 30.05
C ILE A 96 6.81 -9.83 29.50
N ILE A 97 7.12 -10.84 30.33
CA ILE A 97 7.09 -12.25 29.92
C ILE A 97 5.68 -12.67 29.50
N GLU A 98 4.65 -12.29 30.26
CA GLU A 98 3.25 -12.57 29.97
C GLU A 98 2.81 -11.93 28.65
N CYS A 99 3.01 -10.61 28.49
CA CYS A 99 2.61 -9.85 27.31
C CYS A 99 3.26 -10.40 26.04
N TYR A 100 4.59 -10.58 26.02
CA TYR A 100 5.28 -11.09 24.83
C TYR A 100 4.93 -12.56 24.55
N SER A 101 4.75 -13.41 25.58
CA SER A 101 4.36 -14.81 25.36
C SER A 101 2.99 -14.95 24.70
N LEU A 102 2.02 -14.12 25.11
CA LEU A 102 0.66 -14.17 24.55
C LEU A 102 0.57 -13.48 23.19
N ALA A 103 1.18 -12.30 23.04
CA ALA A 103 1.19 -11.54 21.80
C ALA A 103 1.84 -12.31 20.65
N PHE A 104 2.89 -13.09 20.95
CA PHE A 104 3.66 -13.84 19.98
C PHE A 104 3.53 -15.35 20.19
N LYS A 105 2.39 -15.83 20.69
CA LYS A 105 2.15 -17.26 20.99
C LYS A 105 2.39 -18.20 19.80
N ASP A 106 2.12 -17.71 18.59
CA ASP A 106 2.27 -18.45 17.32
C ASP A 106 3.63 -18.15 16.64
N PHE A 107 4.47 -17.31 17.25
CA PHE A 107 5.79 -16.99 16.74
C PHE A 107 6.79 -18.13 17.07
N PRO A 108 7.60 -18.60 16.11
CA PRO A 108 8.57 -19.67 16.34
C PRO A 108 9.53 -19.35 17.49
N ASN A 109 9.76 -20.30 18.40
CA ASN A 109 10.74 -20.21 19.48
C ASN A 109 10.55 -19.03 20.46
N ILE A 110 9.33 -18.47 20.59
CA ILE A 110 9.08 -17.32 21.47
C ILE A 110 9.55 -17.53 22.92
N GLN A 111 9.37 -18.73 23.47
CA GLN A 111 9.81 -19.05 24.83
C GLN A 111 11.34 -19.07 24.97
N GLU A 112 12.05 -19.53 23.95
CA GLU A 112 13.52 -19.49 23.91
C GLU A 112 14.01 -18.04 23.80
N ILE A 113 13.39 -17.23 22.94
CA ILE A 113 13.67 -15.79 22.78
C ILE A 113 13.54 -15.07 24.13
N ILE A 114 12.44 -15.29 24.85
CA ILE A 114 12.20 -14.70 26.16
C ILE A 114 13.28 -15.14 27.15
N SER A 115 13.64 -16.43 27.17
CA SER A 115 14.70 -16.95 28.03
C SER A 115 16.06 -16.32 27.74
N VAL A 116 16.51 -16.27 26.49
CA VAL A 116 17.83 -15.70 26.14
C VAL A 116 17.90 -14.18 26.26
N SER A 117 16.75 -13.49 26.22
CA SER A 117 16.66 -12.05 26.49
C SER A 117 16.91 -11.69 27.95
N ARG A 118 16.94 -12.69 28.85
CA ARG A 118 17.06 -12.53 30.30
C ARG A 118 15.94 -11.67 30.90
N ALA A 119 14.74 -11.69 30.30
CA ALA A 119 13.59 -10.94 30.81
C ALA A 119 13.16 -11.37 32.23
N ASN A 120 13.55 -12.56 32.67
CA ASN A 120 13.34 -13.08 34.03
C ASN A 120 14.46 -12.72 35.04
N ASP A 121 15.52 -12.06 34.58
CA ASP A 121 16.68 -11.70 35.41
C ASP A 121 16.66 -10.21 35.75
N ILE A 122 16.21 -9.89 36.96
CA ILE A 122 16.10 -8.50 37.42
C ILE A 122 17.45 -7.77 37.59
N THR A 123 18.59 -8.48 37.51
CA THR A 123 19.91 -7.84 37.47
C THR A 123 20.18 -7.21 36.09
N GLN A 124 19.50 -7.70 35.06
CA GLN A 124 19.49 -7.11 33.73
C GLN A 124 18.56 -5.89 33.71
N ASN A 125 18.91 -4.89 32.91
CA ASN A 125 18.04 -3.76 32.65
C ASN A 125 16.89 -4.21 31.71
N LEU A 126 15.65 -4.19 32.21
CA LEU A 126 14.47 -4.70 31.49
C LEU A 126 14.23 -4.05 30.12
N PRO A 127 14.45 -2.73 29.91
CA PRO A 127 14.43 -2.14 28.57
C PRO A 127 15.38 -2.84 27.56
N LYS A 128 16.57 -3.26 27.98
CA LYS A 128 17.49 -4.03 27.12
C LYS A 128 16.99 -5.46 26.85
N SER A 129 16.29 -6.07 27.80
CA SER A 129 15.65 -7.37 27.59
C SER A 129 14.53 -7.25 26.56
N ILE A 130 13.70 -6.21 26.66
CA ILE A 130 12.68 -5.88 25.66
C ILE A 130 13.31 -5.68 24.28
N GLU A 131 14.32 -4.83 24.15
CA GLU A 131 15.03 -4.60 22.89
C GLU A 131 15.56 -5.92 22.30
N CYS A 132 16.10 -6.80 23.14
CA CYS A 132 16.57 -8.12 22.71
C CYS A 132 15.44 -9.00 22.17
N ILE A 133 14.27 -9.02 22.83
CA ILE A 133 13.08 -9.75 22.34
C ILE A 133 12.67 -9.18 20.98
N GLU A 134 12.59 -7.86 20.85
CA GLU A 134 12.14 -7.17 19.64
C GLU A 134 13.08 -7.38 18.46
N ASN A 135 14.39 -7.44 18.70
CA ASN A 135 15.36 -7.79 17.67
C ASN A 135 15.18 -9.22 17.18
N PHE A 136 14.88 -10.18 18.05
CA PHE A 136 14.65 -11.57 17.66
C PHE A 136 13.35 -11.77 16.89
N ILE A 137 12.24 -11.18 17.34
CA ILE A 137 10.95 -11.33 16.65
C ILE A 137 10.89 -10.61 15.30
N SER A 138 11.88 -9.78 14.99
CA SER A 138 12.04 -9.14 13.67
C SER A 138 12.46 -10.11 12.57
N PHE A 139 12.90 -11.33 12.93
CA PHE A 139 13.41 -12.31 11.97
C PHE A 139 12.90 -13.72 12.24
N LYS A 140 12.62 -14.45 11.16
CA LYS A 140 12.38 -15.89 11.18
C LYS A 140 13.31 -16.60 10.20
N GLU A 141 13.58 -17.86 10.49
CA GLU A 141 14.22 -18.73 9.50
C GLU A 141 13.33 -18.84 8.26
N GLY A 142 13.96 -18.72 7.09
CA GLY A 142 13.28 -18.69 5.80
C GLY A 142 12.87 -17.30 5.32
N ASP A 143 12.90 -16.27 6.19
CA ASP A 143 12.60 -14.89 5.78
C ASP A 143 13.59 -14.40 4.72
N PHE A 144 13.08 -13.60 3.78
CA PHE A 144 13.89 -12.93 2.78
C PHE A 144 14.24 -11.52 3.24
N CYS A 145 15.47 -11.12 2.97
CA CYS A 145 15.95 -9.79 3.31
C CYS A 145 16.83 -9.22 2.20
N LYS A 146 16.98 -7.90 2.18
CA LYS A 146 17.90 -7.17 1.31
C LYS A 146 18.96 -6.46 2.14
N HIS A 147 20.22 -6.62 1.76
CA HIS A 147 21.35 -5.85 2.25
C HIS A 147 21.88 -4.93 1.15
N ASN A 148 22.28 -3.70 1.49
CA ASN A 148 22.74 -2.71 0.49
C ASN A 148 23.96 -3.16 -0.32
N SER A 149 24.88 -3.92 0.29
CA SER A 149 26.12 -4.36 -0.37
C SER A 149 26.03 -5.75 -1.00
N TRP A 150 25.13 -6.62 -0.52
CA TRP A 150 25.10 -8.04 -0.93
C TRP A 150 23.82 -8.44 -1.65
N GLY A 151 22.87 -7.52 -1.77
CA GLY A 151 21.59 -7.75 -2.44
C GLY A 151 20.66 -8.61 -1.59
N ILE A 152 19.87 -9.44 -2.27
CA ILE A 152 18.88 -10.32 -1.64
C ILE A 152 19.57 -11.52 -1.00
N GLY A 153 19.07 -11.90 0.16
CA GLY A 153 19.39 -13.14 0.83
C GLY A 153 18.20 -13.75 1.55
N GLN A 154 18.39 -14.95 2.04
CA GLN A 154 17.44 -15.68 2.87
C GLN A 154 18.09 -16.02 4.20
N ILE A 155 17.38 -15.81 5.30
CA ILE A 155 17.82 -16.21 6.64
C ILE A 155 17.75 -17.73 6.71
N THR A 156 18.90 -18.38 6.91
CA THR A 156 19.00 -19.84 6.95
C THR A 156 19.00 -20.40 8.36
N SER A 157 19.51 -19.63 9.34
CA SER A 157 19.40 -19.99 10.75
C SER A 157 19.53 -18.79 11.68
N ILE A 158 19.00 -18.94 12.90
CA ILE A 158 19.14 -17.97 13.99
C ILE A 158 19.73 -18.69 15.21
N ASP A 159 20.89 -18.22 15.69
CA ASP A 159 21.48 -18.69 16.96
C ASP A 159 21.08 -17.72 18.08
N PHE A 160 20.15 -18.15 18.93
CA PHE A 160 19.63 -17.37 20.05
C PHE A 160 20.66 -17.14 21.16
N PHE A 161 21.61 -18.04 21.35
CA PHE A 161 22.63 -17.92 22.39
C PHE A 161 23.70 -16.92 22.00
N THR A 162 24.19 -16.99 20.76
CA THR A 162 25.20 -16.05 20.24
C THR A 162 24.60 -14.82 19.57
N LYS A 163 23.27 -14.69 19.55
CA LYS A 163 22.51 -13.58 18.93
C LYS A 163 22.91 -13.33 17.47
N THR A 164 23.17 -14.41 16.74
CA THR A 164 23.75 -14.35 15.39
C THR A 164 22.76 -14.88 14.35
N LEU A 165 22.56 -14.11 13.28
CA LEU A 165 21.86 -14.53 12.07
C LEU A 165 22.85 -15.20 11.11
N THR A 166 22.42 -16.28 10.46
CA THR A 166 23.10 -16.84 9.28
C THR A 166 22.24 -16.59 8.05
N ILE A 167 22.82 -15.96 7.03
CA ILE A 167 22.09 -15.49 5.85
C ILE A 167 22.83 -15.91 4.59
N ASP A 168 22.08 -16.47 3.64
CA ASP A 168 22.57 -16.76 2.29
C ASP A 168 22.22 -15.63 1.34
N PHE A 169 23.13 -14.69 1.11
CA PHE A 169 22.98 -13.69 0.04
C PHE A 169 23.36 -14.28 -1.32
N ASN A 170 22.87 -13.67 -2.40
CA ASN A 170 23.31 -14.02 -3.76
C ASN A 170 24.83 -13.84 -3.93
N ALA A 171 25.37 -12.73 -3.44
CA ALA A 171 26.79 -12.43 -3.55
C ALA A 171 27.66 -13.12 -2.47
N LYS A 172 27.06 -13.59 -1.37
CA LYS A 172 27.79 -14.10 -0.21
C LYS A 172 26.96 -15.10 0.59
N LYS A 173 27.26 -16.38 0.42
CA LYS A 173 26.64 -17.48 1.16
C LYS A 173 27.22 -17.61 2.57
N ASN A 174 26.42 -18.17 3.48
CA ASN A 174 26.75 -18.45 4.87
C ASN A 174 27.29 -17.21 5.62
N HIS A 175 26.72 -16.04 5.35
CA HIS A 175 27.15 -14.83 6.02
C HIS A 175 26.56 -14.77 7.43
N ARG A 176 27.43 -14.70 8.43
CA ARG A 176 27.05 -14.54 9.83
C ARG A 176 27.13 -13.08 10.26
N MET A 177 26.11 -12.58 10.93
CA MET A 177 26.08 -11.24 11.51
C MET A 177 25.25 -11.18 12.79
N ASP A 178 25.55 -10.22 13.65
CA ASP A 178 24.79 -9.97 14.87
C ASP A 178 23.36 -9.51 14.54
N ILE A 179 22.39 -9.93 15.37
CA ILE A 179 20.97 -9.65 15.14
C ILE A 179 20.61 -8.17 15.25
N GLU A 180 21.25 -7.42 16.16
CA GLU A 180 21.05 -5.97 16.33
C GLU A 180 21.54 -5.24 15.08
N LEU A 181 22.67 -5.68 14.51
CA LEU A 181 23.12 -5.18 13.21
C LEU A 181 22.16 -5.59 12.09
N GLY A 182 21.59 -6.79 12.17
CA GLY A 182 20.56 -7.28 11.25
C GLY A 182 19.39 -6.32 11.15
N VAL A 183 18.78 -5.94 12.29
CA VAL A 183 17.63 -5.02 12.34
C VAL A 183 17.94 -3.68 11.66
N ARG A 184 19.17 -3.20 11.75
CA ARG A 184 19.58 -1.90 11.18
C ARG A 184 19.97 -1.99 9.70
N ALA A 185 20.53 -3.11 9.27
CA ALA A 185 21.16 -3.24 7.95
C ALA A 185 20.30 -3.99 6.92
N LEU A 186 19.26 -4.69 7.37
CA LEU A 186 18.42 -5.54 6.52
C LEU A 186 17.04 -4.94 6.34
N THR A 187 16.56 -4.97 5.09
CA THR A 187 15.16 -4.68 4.77
C THR A 187 14.44 -6.00 4.52
N GLY A 188 13.34 -6.27 5.23
CA GLY A 188 12.49 -7.43 4.99
C GLY A 188 11.88 -7.42 3.59
N ILE A 189 11.79 -8.60 2.97
CA ILE A 189 11.26 -8.79 1.62
C ILE A 189 10.16 -9.85 1.69
N ASP A 190 8.99 -9.53 1.15
CA ASP A 190 7.87 -10.48 1.06
C ASP A 190 8.27 -11.70 0.23
N ASP A 191 7.77 -12.87 0.62
CA ASP A 191 8.18 -14.13 0.01
C ASP A 191 7.64 -14.30 -1.44
N GLN A 192 6.63 -13.53 -1.84
CA GLN A 192 6.10 -13.42 -3.20
C GLN A 192 6.72 -12.24 -3.98
N HIS A 193 7.57 -11.43 -3.35
CA HIS A 193 8.28 -10.38 -4.05
C HIS A 193 9.17 -10.97 -5.15
N ILE A 194 9.25 -10.31 -6.31
CA ILE A 194 9.95 -10.81 -7.50
C ILE A 194 11.40 -11.16 -7.20
N SER A 195 12.09 -10.35 -6.40
CA SER A 195 13.48 -10.60 -5.99
C SER A 195 13.64 -11.83 -5.08
N ALA A 196 12.67 -12.11 -4.19
CA ALA A 196 12.65 -13.35 -3.42
C ALA A 196 12.36 -14.55 -4.34
N LEU A 197 11.37 -14.42 -5.24
CA LEU A 197 11.05 -15.47 -6.22
C LEU A 197 12.21 -15.77 -7.18
N LYS A 198 13.00 -14.77 -7.60
CA LYS A 198 14.24 -14.99 -8.35
C LYS A 198 15.23 -15.83 -7.56
N PHE A 199 15.33 -15.59 -6.25
CA PHE A 199 16.23 -16.32 -5.37
C PHE A 199 15.79 -17.79 -5.20
N LYS A 200 14.50 -18.07 -4.91
CA LYS A 200 14.02 -19.43 -4.57
C LYS A 200 13.35 -20.21 -5.71
N LYS A 201 12.82 -19.53 -6.73
CA LYS A 201 11.86 -20.10 -7.71
C LYS A 201 12.09 -19.59 -9.14
N MET A 202 13.34 -19.43 -9.57
CA MET A 202 13.66 -18.99 -10.94
C MET A 202 13.00 -19.83 -12.06
N PRO A 203 12.95 -21.18 -11.99
CA PRO A 203 12.28 -21.98 -13.03
C PRO A 203 10.78 -21.68 -13.15
N TYR A 204 10.11 -21.36 -12.05
CA TYR A 204 8.69 -20.98 -12.05
C TYR A 204 8.50 -19.62 -12.75
N LEU A 205 9.35 -18.64 -12.48
CA LEU A 205 9.30 -17.34 -13.17
C LEU A 205 9.54 -17.47 -14.67
N LYS A 206 10.49 -18.33 -15.08
CA LYS A 206 10.73 -18.64 -16.50
C LYS A 206 9.54 -19.34 -17.16
N ASN A 207 8.83 -20.21 -16.42
CA ASN A 207 7.60 -20.83 -16.90
C ASN A 207 6.47 -19.80 -17.10
N LEU A 208 6.27 -18.89 -16.14
CA LEU A 208 5.31 -17.79 -16.29
C LEU A 208 5.65 -16.93 -17.51
N ALA A 209 6.92 -16.57 -17.71
CA ALA A 209 7.32 -15.79 -18.89
C ALA A 209 6.85 -16.42 -20.21
N GLN A 210 6.85 -17.75 -20.31
CA GLN A 210 6.43 -18.47 -21.51
C GLN A 210 4.90 -18.63 -21.60
N ASN A 211 4.27 -19.06 -20.52
CA ASN A 211 2.90 -19.56 -20.51
C ASN A 211 1.88 -18.54 -19.99
N ASP A 212 2.27 -17.73 -19.00
CA ASP A 212 1.42 -16.69 -18.40
C ASP A 212 2.22 -15.40 -18.15
N PRO A 213 2.52 -14.64 -19.22
CA PRO A 213 3.35 -13.45 -19.11
C PRO A 213 2.65 -12.29 -18.40
N VAL A 214 1.31 -12.31 -18.31
CA VAL A 214 0.54 -11.29 -17.59
C VAL A 214 0.71 -11.50 -16.09
N GLU A 215 0.64 -12.75 -15.61
CA GLU A 215 0.87 -13.05 -14.19
C GLU A 215 2.30 -12.70 -13.76
N LEU A 216 3.31 -12.96 -14.60
CA LEU A 216 4.68 -12.48 -14.33
C LEU A 216 4.71 -10.95 -14.15
N LEU A 217 3.97 -10.21 -14.97
CA LEU A 217 3.90 -8.75 -14.84
C LEU A 217 3.16 -8.32 -13.58
N LYS A 218 2.09 -9.02 -13.16
CA LYS A 218 1.39 -8.75 -11.90
C LYS A 218 2.32 -8.93 -10.70
N ILE A 219 3.04 -10.04 -10.63
CA ILE A 219 4.07 -10.29 -9.61
C ILE A 219 5.12 -9.17 -9.62
N THR A 220 5.60 -8.80 -10.81
CA THR A 220 6.57 -7.72 -10.98
C THR A 220 6.04 -6.41 -10.42
N LEU A 221 4.84 -5.98 -10.82
CA LEU A 221 4.23 -4.72 -10.37
C LEU A 221 3.97 -4.71 -8.86
N LYS A 222 3.46 -5.81 -8.31
CA LYS A 222 3.24 -5.97 -6.86
C LYS A 222 4.53 -5.85 -6.03
N SER A 223 5.67 -6.06 -6.68
CA SER A 223 7.00 -5.97 -6.07
C SER A 223 7.63 -4.58 -6.20
N HIS A 224 6.91 -3.61 -6.75
CA HIS A 224 7.32 -2.20 -6.78
C HIS A 224 6.42 -1.36 -5.89
N ASP A 225 6.94 -0.20 -5.48
CA ASP A 225 6.22 0.71 -4.60
C ASP A 225 4.87 1.12 -5.19
N ASN A 226 3.82 1.08 -4.37
CA ASN A 226 2.45 1.38 -4.76
C ASN A 226 1.92 0.55 -5.94
N ASN A 227 2.43 -0.67 -6.12
CA ASN A 227 2.02 -1.59 -7.19
C ASN A 227 2.25 -1.01 -8.61
N LYS A 228 3.27 -0.18 -8.77
CA LYS A 228 3.52 0.63 -9.99
C LYS A 228 4.94 0.54 -10.47
N ALA A 229 5.12 0.40 -11.78
CA ALA A 229 6.43 0.48 -12.40
C ALA A 229 6.36 1.09 -13.81
N THR A 230 7.38 1.86 -14.16
CA THR A 230 7.65 2.30 -15.52
C THR A 230 8.12 1.12 -16.38
N LEU A 231 8.09 1.30 -17.71
CA LEU A 231 8.61 0.27 -18.60
C LEU A 231 10.10 -0.04 -18.35
N ASN A 232 10.91 0.97 -18.02
CA ASN A 232 12.33 0.78 -17.75
C ASN A 232 12.53 -0.04 -16.46
N GLU A 233 11.81 0.30 -15.39
CA GLU A 233 11.87 -0.47 -14.15
C GLU A 233 11.43 -1.92 -14.34
N ILE A 234 10.40 -2.17 -15.17
CA ILE A 234 10.00 -3.54 -15.54
C ILE A 234 11.15 -4.24 -16.26
N ILE A 235 11.73 -3.61 -17.30
CA ILE A 235 12.87 -4.16 -18.05
C ILE A 235 14.00 -4.53 -17.10
N ASP A 236 14.45 -3.60 -16.25
CA ASP A 236 15.53 -3.80 -15.30
C ASP A 236 15.21 -4.90 -14.28
N THR A 237 13.92 -5.12 -14.00
CA THR A 237 13.46 -6.14 -13.06
C THR A 237 13.39 -7.54 -13.67
N ILE A 238 13.06 -7.73 -14.96
CA ILE A 238 12.81 -9.09 -15.50
C ILE A 238 13.69 -9.48 -16.69
N CYS A 239 14.23 -8.51 -17.42
CA CYS A 239 15.14 -8.74 -18.54
C CYS A 239 16.55 -9.09 -18.04
N GLY A 240 17.22 -10.04 -18.69
CA GLY A 240 18.55 -10.55 -18.30
C GLY A 240 18.51 -11.72 -17.31
N ASP A 241 17.57 -11.70 -16.36
CA ASP A 241 17.44 -12.78 -15.37
C ASP A 241 16.39 -13.84 -15.76
N ILE A 242 15.17 -13.37 -16.09
CA ILE A 242 14.00 -14.23 -16.34
C ILE A 242 13.80 -14.37 -17.86
N ILE A 243 13.90 -13.25 -18.57
CA ILE A 243 13.73 -13.15 -20.02
C ILE A 243 15.06 -12.71 -20.62
N GLU A 244 15.55 -13.45 -21.60
CA GLU A 244 16.80 -13.10 -22.28
C GLU A 244 16.65 -11.78 -23.07
N PRO A 245 17.70 -10.93 -23.12
CA PRO A 245 17.63 -9.62 -23.77
C PRO A 245 17.14 -9.66 -25.23
N ASP A 246 17.56 -10.67 -25.98
CA ASP A 246 17.19 -10.84 -27.39
C ASP A 246 15.72 -11.26 -27.58
N GLU A 247 15.12 -11.88 -26.56
CA GLU A 247 13.72 -12.31 -26.59
C GLU A 247 12.75 -11.25 -26.06
N TRP A 248 13.27 -10.23 -25.36
CA TRP A 248 12.47 -9.20 -24.69
C TRP A 248 11.42 -8.56 -25.61
N LYS A 249 11.82 -8.10 -26.80
CA LYS A 249 10.92 -7.41 -27.72
C LYS A 249 9.75 -8.30 -28.13
N LYS A 250 10.04 -9.55 -28.49
CA LYS A 250 9.04 -10.55 -28.89
C LYS A 250 8.11 -10.89 -27.72
N TRP A 251 8.67 -11.08 -26.54
CA TRP A 251 7.91 -11.32 -25.32
C TRP A 251 6.97 -10.16 -25.02
N TRP A 252 7.49 -8.93 -25.00
CA TRP A 252 6.72 -7.74 -24.67
C TRP A 252 5.58 -7.46 -25.66
N ASP A 253 5.80 -7.69 -26.96
CA ASP A 253 4.75 -7.55 -27.97
C ASP A 253 3.63 -8.59 -27.81
N LYS A 254 3.96 -9.81 -27.35
CA LYS A 254 2.96 -10.83 -26.97
C LYS A 254 2.21 -10.39 -25.70
N THR A 255 2.93 -10.03 -24.64
CA THR A 255 2.35 -9.61 -23.35
C THR A 255 1.42 -8.43 -23.53
N LYS A 256 1.82 -7.39 -24.28
CA LYS A 256 0.98 -6.23 -24.57
C LYS A 256 -0.35 -6.55 -25.23
N LYS A 257 -0.41 -7.60 -26.06
CA LYS A 257 -1.68 -8.02 -26.68
C LYS A 257 -2.62 -8.61 -25.62
N LEU A 258 -2.07 -9.40 -24.69
CA LEU A 258 -2.81 -10.00 -23.59
C LEU A 258 -3.25 -8.96 -22.54
N LEU A 259 -2.43 -7.94 -22.28
CA LEU A 259 -2.77 -6.87 -21.33
C LEU A 259 -3.99 -6.04 -21.75
N LYS A 260 -4.34 -6.02 -23.04
CA LYS A 260 -5.53 -5.30 -23.50
C LYS A 260 -6.83 -5.90 -22.97
N SER A 261 -6.82 -7.17 -22.58
CA SER A 261 -7.95 -7.88 -22.00
C SER A 261 -7.81 -8.12 -20.50
N ASP A 262 -6.75 -7.61 -19.85
CA ASP A 262 -6.56 -7.77 -18.41
C ASP A 262 -7.24 -6.64 -17.63
N GLU A 263 -8.04 -7.01 -16.64
CA GLU A 263 -8.83 -6.06 -15.84
C GLU A 263 -8.07 -5.51 -14.62
N TYR A 264 -6.88 -6.06 -14.32
CA TYR A 264 -6.11 -5.71 -13.12
C TYR A 264 -4.95 -4.77 -13.44
N ILE A 265 -4.49 -4.69 -14.68
CA ILE A 265 -3.35 -3.84 -15.07
C ILE A 265 -3.82 -2.65 -15.90
N THR A 266 -3.60 -1.45 -15.38
CA THR A 266 -3.75 -0.22 -16.16
C THR A 266 -2.51 0.03 -17.02
N ILE A 267 -2.72 0.18 -18.33
CA ILE A 267 -1.66 0.51 -19.30
C ILE A 267 -1.53 2.04 -19.42
N PRO A 268 -0.33 2.61 -19.24
CA PRO A 268 -0.12 4.05 -19.37
C PRO A 268 -0.25 4.52 -20.83
N GLU A 269 -0.81 5.71 -21.03
CA GLU A 269 -0.90 6.34 -22.37
C GLU A 269 0.47 6.78 -22.91
N LYS A 270 1.42 7.12 -22.03
CA LYS A 270 2.77 7.57 -22.36
C LYS A 270 3.79 6.60 -21.78
N LYS A 271 4.86 6.31 -22.53
CA LYS A 271 5.89 5.33 -22.14
C LYS A 271 6.61 5.63 -20.82
N GLN A 272 6.74 6.91 -20.43
CA GLN A 272 7.36 7.30 -19.15
C GLN A 272 6.40 7.24 -17.95
N LYS A 273 5.11 6.92 -18.18
CA LYS A 273 4.15 6.74 -17.08
C LYS A 273 4.13 5.28 -16.62
N TYR A 274 3.49 5.06 -15.47
CA TYR A 274 3.46 3.79 -14.76
C TYR A 274 2.41 2.82 -15.32
N TYR A 275 2.81 1.56 -15.47
CA TYR A 275 1.88 0.44 -15.38
C TYR A 275 1.47 0.30 -13.92
N THR A 276 0.18 0.08 -13.66
CA THR A 276 -0.36 -0.01 -12.31
C THR A 276 -1.14 -1.30 -12.16
N LEU A 277 -0.85 -2.06 -11.11
CA LEU A 277 -1.68 -3.19 -10.69
C LEU A 277 -2.77 -2.69 -9.72
N LEU A 278 -4.01 -3.06 -9.99
CA LEU A 278 -5.20 -2.69 -9.23
C LEU A 278 -5.53 -3.77 -8.20
N ASP A 279 -6.11 -3.36 -7.07
CA ASP A 279 -6.55 -4.29 -6.01
C ASP A 279 -7.81 -5.06 -6.39
N GLN A 280 -8.61 -4.51 -7.31
CA GLN A 280 -9.85 -5.09 -7.82
C GLN A 280 -9.86 -5.03 -9.34
N PRO A 281 -10.49 -6.00 -10.03
CA PRO A 281 -10.64 -5.95 -11.47
C PRO A 281 -11.52 -4.76 -11.83
N VAL A 282 -11.07 -3.97 -12.81
CA VAL A 282 -11.86 -2.91 -13.42
C VAL A 282 -12.04 -3.29 -14.87
N SER A 283 -13.31 -3.42 -15.27
CA SER A 283 -13.64 -3.80 -16.65
C SER A 283 -13.06 -2.79 -17.64
N ILE A 284 -12.76 -3.25 -18.85
CA ILE A 284 -12.24 -2.38 -19.93
C ILE A 284 -13.18 -1.19 -20.17
N ASP A 285 -14.49 -1.43 -20.04
CA ASP A 285 -15.55 -0.43 -20.18
C ASP A 285 -15.47 0.66 -19.09
N GLU A 286 -15.28 0.28 -17.83
CA GLU A 286 -15.11 1.25 -16.74
C GLU A 286 -13.78 2.02 -16.87
N GLN A 287 -12.71 1.36 -17.28
CA GLN A 287 -11.41 2.02 -17.49
C GLN A 287 -11.49 3.08 -18.60
N ILE A 288 -12.12 2.77 -19.73
CA ILE A 288 -12.24 3.70 -20.85
C ILE A 288 -13.17 4.86 -20.51
N LEU A 289 -14.29 4.61 -19.83
CA LEU A 289 -15.21 5.66 -19.39
C LEU A 289 -14.56 6.57 -18.35
N SER A 290 -13.86 6.00 -17.35
CA SER A 290 -13.12 6.79 -16.36
C SER A 290 -12.07 7.68 -17.01
N SER A 291 -11.37 7.18 -18.03
CA SER A 291 -10.36 7.94 -18.76
C SER A 291 -10.98 9.07 -19.58
N TYR A 292 -12.11 8.80 -20.24
CA TYR A 292 -12.86 9.78 -21.02
C TYR A 292 -13.44 10.91 -20.15
N PHE A 293 -14.12 10.57 -19.05
CA PHE A 293 -14.80 11.54 -18.19
C PHE A 293 -13.86 12.35 -17.29
N LYS A 294 -12.59 11.93 -17.13
CA LYS A 294 -11.55 12.76 -16.50
C LYS A 294 -11.09 13.93 -17.37
N LEU A 295 -11.30 13.86 -18.69
CA LEU A 295 -10.96 14.95 -19.60
C LEU A 295 -11.99 16.07 -19.44
N SER A 296 -11.55 17.27 -19.09
CA SER A 296 -12.45 18.43 -18.97
C SER A 296 -12.58 19.23 -20.28
N ASN A 297 -11.64 19.07 -21.21
CA ASN A 297 -11.58 19.82 -22.45
C ASN A 297 -12.31 19.08 -23.59
N PHE A 298 -13.19 19.79 -24.31
CA PHE A 298 -13.99 19.22 -25.39
C PHE A 298 -13.12 18.71 -26.57
N ARG A 299 -12.06 19.43 -26.97
CA ARG A 299 -11.13 18.95 -28.01
C ARG A 299 -10.36 17.70 -27.57
N GLU A 300 -9.94 17.65 -26.31
CA GLU A 300 -9.25 16.45 -25.78
C GLU A 300 -10.17 15.23 -25.79
N LYS A 301 -11.45 15.40 -25.44
CA LYS A 301 -12.46 14.35 -25.55
C LYS A 301 -12.63 13.86 -27.00
N LEU A 302 -12.75 14.75 -27.97
CA LEU A 302 -12.87 14.36 -29.39
C LEU A 302 -11.63 13.62 -29.91
N ALA A 303 -10.44 14.09 -29.53
CA ALA A 303 -9.18 13.41 -29.85
C ALA A 303 -9.11 12.01 -29.21
N PHE A 304 -9.55 11.87 -27.96
CA PHE A 304 -9.62 10.59 -27.26
C PHE A 304 -10.55 9.59 -27.99
N ILE A 305 -11.76 10.01 -28.36
CA ILE A 305 -12.72 9.18 -29.09
C ILE A 305 -12.13 8.72 -30.42
N SER A 306 -11.56 9.65 -31.19
CA SER A 306 -10.96 9.35 -32.49
C SER A 306 -9.76 8.40 -32.37
N ALA A 307 -8.95 8.52 -31.32
CA ALA A 307 -7.79 7.67 -31.11
C ALA A 307 -8.13 6.28 -30.54
N LYS A 308 -9.10 6.18 -29.64
CA LYS A 308 -9.36 4.99 -28.82
C LYS A 308 -10.64 4.25 -29.20
N LEU A 309 -11.72 4.96 -29.48
CA LEU A 309 -13.01 4.35 -29.78
C LEU A 309 -13.14 4.07 -31.28
N LYS A 310 -12.86 5.03 -32.17
CA LYS A 310 -13.03 4.81 -33.64
C LYS A 310 -12.18 3.67 -34.20
N LYS A 311 -10.95 3.47 -33.70
CA LYS A 311 -10.03 2.42 -34.19
C LYS A 311 -10.33 1.00 -33.68
N GLN A 312 -11.20 0.84 -32.68
CA GLN A 312 -11.40 -0.43 -31.96
C GLN A 312 -12.90 -0.75 -31.70
N SER A 313 -13.82 0.08 -32.20
CA SER A 313 -15.18 0.23 -31.66
C SER A 313 -16.11 -0.98 -31.77
N LYS A 314 -15.97 -1.87 -32.76
CA LYS A 314 -17.02 -2.88 -33.00
C LYS A 314 -16.84 -4.23 -32.31
N GLU A 315 -15.66 -4.54 -31.78
CA GLU A 315 -15.40 -5.83 -31.11
C GLU A 315 -14.87 -5.68 -29.67
N THR A 316 -14.53 -4.47 -29.22
CA THR A 316 -13.78 -4.27 -27.96
C THR A 316 -14.57 -3.62 -26.82
N TYR A 317 -15.58 -2.79 -27.09
CA TYR A 317 -16.33 -2.06 -26.05
C TYR A 317 -17.82 -2.37 -26.12
N SER A 318 -18.50 -2.36 -24.97
CA SER A 318 -19.94 -2.62 -24.92
C SER A 318 -20.78 -1.45 -25.47
N HIS A 319 -22.05 -1.74 -25.78
CA HIS A 319 -23.02 -0.73 -26.19
C HIS A 319 -23.21 0.36 -25.13
N SER A 320 -23.12 0.03 -23.83
CA SER A 320 -23.26 1.02 -22.75
C SER A 320 -22.12 2.04 -22.71
N VAL A 321 -20.90 1.66 -23.12
CA VAL A 321 -19.78 2.61 -23.25
C VAL A 321 -20.08 3.60 -24.38
N ILE A 322 -20.48 3.08 -25.53
CA ILE A 322 -20.79 3.91 -26.71
C ILE A 322 -21.94 4.87 -26.37
N ASP A 323 -23.01 4.38 -25.74
CA ASP A 323 -24.16 5.18 -25.31
C ASP A 323 -23.76 6.31 -24.33
N SER A 324 -22.94 6.00 -23.32
CA SER A 324 -22.49 6.99 -22.34
C SER A 324 -21.66 8.12 -22.97
N VAL A 325 -20.73 7.76 -23.87
CA VAL A 325 -19.91 8.73 -24.62
C VAL A 325 -20.77 9.52 -25.62
N ALA A 326 -21.71 8.86 -26.27
CA ALA A 326 -22.62 9.48 -27.23
C ALA A 326 -23.51 10.54 -26.57
N LYS A 327 -24.01 10.26 -25.36
CA LYS A 327 -24.80 11.21 -24.56
C LYS A 327 -24.01 12.45 -24.18
N ASP A 328 -22.78 12.28 -23.68
CA ASP A 328 -21.90 13.42 -23.34
C ASP A 328 -21.58 14.28 -24.57
N LEU A 329 -21.27 13.66 -25.72
CA LEU A 329 -21.08 14.39 -26.99
C LEU A 329 -22.34 15.14 -27.42
N GLY A 330 -23.50 14.52 -27.31
CA GLY A 330 -24.80 15.13 -27.60
C GLY A 330 -25.02 16.40 -26.79
N GLU A 331 -24.85 16.32 -25.48
CA GLU A 331 -24.93 17.48 -24.57
C GLU A 331 -23.91 18.58 -24.94
N MET A 332 -22.68 18.20 -25.32
CA MET A 332 -21.68 19.17 -25.77
C MET A 332 -22.07 19.87 -27.08
N ILE A 333 -22.72 19.18 -28.01
CA ILE A 333 -23.26 19.78 -29.24
C ILE A 333 -24.35 20.79 -28.89
N GLU A 334 -25.31 20.41 -28.04
CA GLU A 334 -26.40 21.29 -27.60
C GLU A 334 -25.85 22.58 -26.97
N ILE A 335 -24.81 22.50 -26.15
CA ILE A 335 -24.21 23.67 -25.49
C ILE A 335 -23.41 24.54 -26.47
N ASN A 336 -22.68 23.94 -27.41
CA ASN A 336 -21.65 24.66 -28.18
C ASN A 336 -22.06 25.01 -29.62
N HIS A 337 -23.23 24.57 -30.11
CA HIS A 337 -23.64 24.75 -31.51
C HIS A 337 -23.60 26.21 -32.02
N THR A 338 -23.83 27.21 -31.17
CA THR A 338 -23.76 28.64 -31.54
C THR A 338 -22.42 29.29 -31.20
N ILE A 339 -21.81 28.89 -30.08
CA ILE A 339 -20.59 29.50 -29.54
C ILE A 339 -19.35 28.99 -30.29
N HIS A 340 -19.31 27.69 -30.58
CA HIS A 340 -18.21 27.00 -31.26
C HIS A 340 -18.75 26.04 -32.32
N PRO A 341 -19.40 26.54 -33.39
CA PRO A 341 -20.08 25.73 -34.39
C PRO A 341 -19.15 24.72 -35.10
N ALA A 342 -17.89 25.08 -35.34
CA ALA A 342 -16.91 24.16 -35.92
C ALA A 342 -16.67 22.90 -35.05
N LEU A 343 -16.53 23.12 -33.74
CA LEU A 343 -16.28 22.05 -32.77
C LEU A 343 -17.53 21.19 -32.55
N ALA A 344 -18.72 21.82 -32.53
CA ALA A 344 -19.99 21.11 -32.49
C ALA A 344 -20.21 20.26 -33.75
N LEU A 345 -19.81 20.76 -34.93
CA LEU A 345 -19.90 20.00 -36.18
C LEU A 345 -18.97 18.78 -36.17
N GLU A 346 -17.72 18.95 -35.69
CA GLU A 346 -16.76 17.85 -35.53
C GLU A 346 -17.29 16.78 -34.55
N ALA A 347 -17.87 17.20 -33.43
CA ALA A 347 -18.51 16.32 -32.48
C ALA A 347 -19.70 15.57 -33.07
N TRP A 348 -20.53 16.25 -33.87
CA TRP A 348 -21.66 15.62 -34.56
C TRP A 348 -21.19 14.52 -35.51
N TYR A 349 -20.17 14.77 -36.33
CA TYR A 349 -19.63 13.73 -37.22
C TYR A 349 -18.96 12.60 -36.45
N THR A 350 -18.30 12.91 -35.34
CA THR A 350 -17.72 11.88 -34.44
C THR A 350 -18.81 11.01 -33.84
N LEU A 351 -19.90 11.60 -33.36
CA LEU A 351 -21.08 10.90 -32.88
C LEU A 351 -21.72 10.04 -33.98
N PHE A 352 -21.86 10.58 -35.20
CA PHE A 352 -22.33 9.83 -36.37
C PHE A 352 -21.46 8.61 -36.67
N SER A 353 -20.13 8.75 -36.58
CA SER A 353 -19.22 7.62 -36.81
C SER A 353 -19.31 6.51 -35.74
N LEU A 354 -19.67 6.86 -34.50
CA LEU A 354 -19.83 5.89 -33.42
C LEU A 354 -21.15 5.11 -33.54
N ILE A 355 -22.24 5.81 -33.80
CA ILE A 355 -23.60 5.23 -33.86
C ILE A 355 -23.89 4.59 -35.22
N ASN A 356 -23.40 5.21 -36.29
CA ASN A 356 -23.57 4.78 -37.67
C ASN A 356 -25.05 4.55 -38.09
N ASP A 357 -25.99 5.26 -37.44
CA ASP A 357 -27.41 5.31 -37.74
C ASP A 357 -27.98 6.73 -37.49
N THR A 358 -28.40 7.40 -38.56
CA THR A 358 -28.98 8.76 -38.51
C THR A 358 -30.24 8.87 -37.68
N LYS A 359 -31.04 7.79 -37.55
CA LYS A 359 -32.27 7.80 -36.76
C LYS A 359 -31.98 7.70 -35.27
N GLN A 360 -30.95 6.95 -34.89
CA GLN A 360 -30.55 6.82 -33.49
C GLN A 360 -29.83 8.07 -32.98
N LEU A 361 -29.15 8.82 -33.86
CA LEU A 361 -28.53 10.10 -33.52
C LEU A 361 -29.47 11.13 -32.87
N ALA A 362 -30.74 11.13 -33.28
CA ALA A 362 -31.77 12.02 -32.72
C ALA A 362 -32.05 11.77 -31.23
N GLN A 363 -31.58 10.65 -30.66
CA GLN A 363 -31.67 10.37 -29.24
C GLN A 363 -30.64 11.14 -28.41
N TYR A 364 -29.53 11.57 -29.04
CA TYR A 364 -28.40 12.21 -28.36
C TYR A 364 -28.33 13.72 -28.63
N THR A 365 -28.76 14.17 -29.81
CA THR A 365 -28.81 15.61 -30.14
C THR A 365 -30.03 15.95 -30.98
N SER A 366 -30.62 17.10 -30.69
CA SER A 366 -31.72 17.71 -31.43
C SER A 366 -31.25 18.39 -32.73
N PHE A 367 -29.95 18.65 -32.86
CA PHE A 367 -29.37 19.33 -34.01
C PHE A 367 -28.84 18.34 -35.06
N ASN A 368 -29.20 18.55 -36.32
CA ASN A 368 -28.53 17.90 -37.44
C ASN A 368 -27.33 18.74 -37.91
N SER A 369 -26.45 18.12 -38.70
CA SER A 369 -25.24 18.80 -39.21
C SER A 369 -25.55 20.09 -39.96
N LYS A 370 -26.64 20.15 -40.73
CA LYS A 370 -27.05 21.34 -41.47
C LYS A 370 -27.42 22.50 -40.53
N ALA A 371 -28.17 22.23 -39.47
CA ALA A 371 -28.57 23.25 -38.49
C ALA A 371 -27.35 23.82 -37.76
N ILE A 372 -26.38 22.97 -37.37
CA ILE A 372 -25.12 23.43 -36.77
C ILE A 372 -24.32 24.27 -37.77
N PHE A 373 -24.27 23.84 -39.04
CA PHE A 373 -23.57 24.53 -40.11
C PHE A 373 -24.13 25.92 -40.41
N GLU A 374 -25.45 26.11 -40.29
CA GLU A 374 -26.11 27.41 -40.46
C GLU A 374 -25.75 28.43 -39.35
N HIS A 375 -25.28 27.97 -38.18
CA HIS A 375 -24.80 28.84 -37.10
C HIS A 375 -23.34 29.31 -37.29
N ALA A 376 -22.59 28.74 -38.24
CA ALA A 376 -21.22 29.15 -38.52
C ALA A 376 -21.17 30.43 -39.37
N GLN A 377 -20.68 31.54 -38.80
CA GLN A 377 -20.58 32.83 -39.51
C GLN A 377 -19.56 32.83 -40.67
N ASN A 378 -18.50 32.00 -40.60
CA ASN A 378 -17.47 31.88 -41.64
C ASN A 378 -17.25 30.41 -42.05
N LEU A 379 -17.83 30.05 -43.18
CA LEU A 379 -17.84 28.68 -43.72
C LEU A 379 -16.44 28.13 -44.01
N MET A 380 -15.55 28.96 -44.54
CA MET A 380 -14.22 28.52 -44.97
C MET A 380 -13.29 28.29 -43.78
N GLU A 381 -13.41 29.11 -42.75
CA GLU A 381 -12.65 29.00 -41.50
C GLU A 381 -13.13 27.84 -40.63
N THR A 382 -14.45 27.60 -40.60
CA THR A 382 -15.07 26.48 -39.88
C THR A 382 -14.63 25.13 -40.45
N VAL A 383 -14.61 24.99 -41.79
CA VAL A 383 -14.16 23.75 -42.44
C VAL A 383 -12.64 23.56 -42.29
N ASN A 384 -11.85 24.65 -42.30
CA ASN A 384 -10.39 24.58 -42.16
C ASN A 384 -9.91 24.33 -40.72
N THR A 385 -10.74 24.59 -39.70
CA THR A 385 -10.41 24.37 -38.27
C THR A 385 -10.81 22.99 -37.76
N ILE A 386 -11.63 22.25 -38.51
CA ILE A 386 -11.84 20.83 -38.30
C ILE A 386 -10.52 20.14 -38.62
N GLU A 387 -9.86 19.59 -37.60
CA GLU A 387 -8.73 18.72 -37.84
C GLU A 387 -9.24 17.58 -38.74
N LYS A 388 -8.62 17.40 -39.91
CA LYS A 388 -8.88 16.28 -40.83
C LYS A 388 -8.41 14.98 -40.17
N LEU A 389 -9.03 14.61 -39.07
CA LEU A 389 -8.97 13.27 -38.50
C LEU A 389 -9.82 12.41 -39.43
N ASP A 390 -9.23 12.04 -40.58
CA ASP A 390 -9.76 11.21 -41.67
C ASP A 390 -11.24 10.80 -41.48
N PHE A 391 -12.13 11.61 -42.05
CA PHE A 391 -13.57 11.36 -42.07
C PHE A 391 -13.93 10.12 -42.89
#